data_AF-A0A369WDU2-F1
#
_entry.id   AF-A0A369WDU2-F1
#
_cell.length_a   1.000
_cell.length_b   1.000
_cell.length_c   1.000
_cell.angle_alpha   90.00
_cell.angle_beta   90.00
_cell.angle_gamma   90.00
#
_symmetry.space_group_name_H-M   'P 1'
#
loop_
_entity.id
_entity.type
_entity.pdbx_description
1 polymer ?
#
loop_
_entity_poly.entity_id
_entity_poly.type
_entity_poly.pdbx_seq_one_letter_code
_entity_poly.pdbx_strand_id
1 'polypeptide(L)'
;MGLLDSLKGLFSGAEGSDKGAEQQQAYEEQSIDYEGFHITPAPIKTGSSYRVAATITKGEKEHHLIRADEMPSLQDCIEISLRKSKQMIDQQGEGLFESR
;
A
#
# COMPACT_ATOMS: atom_id res chain seq x y z
N MET A 1 34.35 1.18 8.34
CA MET A 1 33.20 1.74 7.60
C MET A 1 32.84 0.73 6.52
N GLY A 2 31.59 0.22 6.47
CA GLY A 2 31.10 -0.47 5.27
C GLY A 2 30.64 -1.94 5.36
N LEU A 3 30.25 -2.47 6.53
CA LEU A 3 29.55 -3.79 6.59
C LEU A 3 28.01 -3.68 6.65
N LEU A 4 27.49 -2.45 6.73
CA LEU A 4 26.05 -2.17 6.86
C LEU A 4 25.38 -1.77 5.53
N ASP A 5 26.18 -1.52 4.49
CA ASP A 5 25.68 -1.09 3.17
C ASP A 5 25.14 -2.28 2.35
N SER A 6 25.73 -3.46 2.53
CA SER A 6 25.34 -4.70 1.83
C SER A 6 24.04 -5.32 2.36
N LEU A 7 23.67 -5.05 3.62
CA LEU A 7 22.36 -5.45 4.17
C LEU A 7 21.23 -4.52 3.72
N LYS A 8 21.55 -3.28 3.30
CA LYS A 8 20.58 -2.35 2.73
C LYS A 8 20.27 -2.65 1.26
N GLY A 9 21.21 -3.26 0.53
CA GLY A 9 21.01 -3.75 -0.84
C GLY A 9 20.12 -4.99 -0.94
N LEU A 10 20.09 -5.86 0.08
CA LEU A 10 19.28 -7.08 0.08
C LEU A 10 17.85 -6.92 0.61
N PHE A 11 17.53 -5.78 1.23
CA PHE A 11 16.15 -5.39 1.55
C PHE A 11 15.55 -4.42 0.54
N SER A 12 16.36 -3.94 -0.40
CA SER A 12 15.91 -3.23 -1.60
C SER A 12 15.50 -4.25 -2.67
N GLY A 13 14.47 -5.04 -2.37
CA GLY A 13 13.78 -5.84 -3.36
C GLY A 13 13.01 -4.92 -4.33
N ALA A 14 13.70 -4.38 -5.33
CA ALA A 14 13.13 -3.89 -6.58
C ALA A 14 14.25 -3.44 -7.53
N GLU A 15 14.99 -4.40 -8.10
CA GLU A 15 15.60 -4.16 -9.40
C GLU A 15 14.46 -4.16 -10.43
N GLY A 16 14.09 -2.96 -10.88
CA GLY A 16 12.92 -2.71 -11.73
C GLY A 16 12.86 -1.24 -12.15
N SER A 17 13.78 -0.88 -13.04
CA SER A 17 13.92 0.36 -13.80
C SER A 17 12.65 1.21 -13.97
N ASP A 18 12.75 2.50 -13.58
CA ASP A 18 12.00 3.68 -14.05
C ASP A 18 10.46 3.72 -13.88
N LYS A 19 9.76 2.58 -14.01
CA LYS A 19 8.31 2.47 -13.95
C LYS A 19 7.72 2.51 -12.54
N GLY A 20 8.54 2.32 -11.50
CA GLY A 20 8.10 2.30 -10.11
C GLY A 20 7.70 3.69 -9.60
N ALA A 21 8.39 4.74 -10.03
CA ALA A 21 8.12 6.11 -9.59
C ALA A 21 6.83 6.67 -10.21
N GLU A 22 6.62 6.44 -11.52
CA GLU A 22 5.39 6.82 -12.22
C GLU A 22 4.17 6.05 -11.68
N GLN A 23 4.34 4.77 -11.34
CA GLN A 23 3.27 3.98 -10.72
C GLN A 23 2.95 4.46 -9.31
N GLN A 24 3.96 4.77 -8.50
CA GLN A 24 3.75 5.32 -7.17
C GLN A 24 2.97 6.64 -7.21
N GLN A 25 3.32 7.53 -8.14
CA GLN A 25 2.58 8.78 -8.36
C GLN A 25 1.14 8.53 -8.82
N ALA A 26 0.92 7.62 -9.77
CA ALA A 26 -0.42 7.26 -10.23
C ALA A 26 -1.30 6.61 -9.14
N TYR A 27 -0.70 5.95 -8.15
CA TYR A 27 -1.43 5.43 -7.00
C TYR A 27 -1.80 6.54 -6.02
N GLU A 28 -0.92 7.51 -5.83
CA GLU A 28 -1.16 8.68 -5.00
C GLU A 28 -2.24 9.59 -5.60
N GLU A 29 -2.32 9.69 -6.92
CA GLU A 29 -3.44 10.35 -7.62
C GLU A 29 -4.79 9.62 -7.45
N GLN A 30 -4.77 8.32 -7.17
CA GLN A 30 -5.96 7.51 -6.90
C GLN A 30 -6.27 7.40 -5.40
N SER A 31 -5.58 8.17 -4.56
CA SER A 31 -5.89 8.29 -3.16
C SER A 31 -7.25 8.96 -2.95
N ILE A 32 -7.92 8.59 -1.86
CA ILE A 32 -9.24 9.12 -1.51
C ILE A 32 -9.34 9.40 -0.03
N ASP A 33 -10.08 10.45 0.32
CA ASP A 33 -10.50 10.70 1.69
C ASP A 33 -11.82 9.99 1.99
N TYR A 34 -11.90 9.33 3.14
CA TYR A 34 -13.07 8.59 3.60
C TYR A 34 -13.17 8.62 5.12
N GLU A 35 -14.28 9.11 5.68
CA GLU A 35 -14.53 9.18 7.14
C GLU A 35 -13.40 9.90 7.94
N GLY A 36 -12.71 10.85 7.30
CA GLY A 36 -11.57 11.56 7.91
C GLY A 36 -10.26 10.75 7.92
N PHE A 37 -10.20 9.65 7.18
CA PHE A 37 -8.99 8.88 6.86
C PHE A 37 -8.62 9.14 5.41
N HIS A 38 -7.32 9.16 5.12
CA HIS A 38 -6.80 9.26 3.78
C HIS A 38 -6.29 7.88 3.35
N ILE A 39 -6.82 7.35 2.26
CA ILE A 39 -6.54 6.00 1.78
C ILE A 39 -5.73 6.12 0.49
N THR A 40 -4.50 5.66 0.53
CA THR A 40 -3.61 5.59 -0.63
C THR A 40 -3.47 4.13 -1.06
N PRO A 41 -3.95 3.73 -2.24
CA PRO A 41 -3.71 2.38 -2.74
C PRO A 41 -2.21 2.15 -2.91
N ALA A 42 -1.71 0.96 -2.56
CA ALA A 42 -0.30 0.62 -2.69
C ALA A 42 -0.11 -0.82 -3.20
N PRO A 43 -0.60 -1.16 -4.41
CA PRO A 43 -0.52 -2.52 -4.94
C PRO A 43 0.93 -3.04 -4.99
N ILE A 44 1.16 -4.24 -4.46
CA ILE A 44 2.50 -4.85 -4.43
C ILE A 44 2.63 -5.86 -5.57
N LYS A 45 3.50 -5.58 -6.54
CA LYS A 45 3.73 -6.51 -7.66
C LYS A 45 4.33 -7.83 -7.16
N THR A 46 3.64 -8.94 -7.42
CA THR A 46 4.04 -10.29 -7.04
C THR A 46 4.09 -11.17 -8.29
N GLY A 47 5.26 -11.29 -8.92
CA GLY A 47 5.41 -12.02 -10.18
C GLY A 47 4.57 -11.38 -11.31
N SER A 48 3.53 -12.08 -11.75
CA SER A 48 2.58 -11.61 -12.77
C SER A 48 1.27 -11.06 -12.21
N SER A 49 1.08 -11.10 -10.89
CA SER A 49 -0.09 -10.57 -10.19
C SER A 49 0.29 -9.35 -9.34
N TYR A 50 -0.73 -8.71 -8.77
CA TYR A 50 -0.61 -7.58 -7.86
C TYR A 50 -1.35 -7.91 -6.58
N ARG A 51 -0.65 -7.88 -5.46
CA ARG A 51 -1.24 -8.09 -4.14
C ARG A 51 -1.99 -6.84 -3.71
N VAL A 52 -3.20 -7.06 -3.17
CA VAL A 52 -4.06 -6.01 -2.64
C VAL A 52 -3.41 -5.43 -1.39
N ALA A 53 -2.99 -4.16 -1.50
CA ALA A 53 -2.42 -3.41 -0.41
C ALA A 53 -2.76 -1.91 -0.51
N ALA A 54 -2.80 -1.26 0.64
CA ALA A 54 -3.10 0.16 0.78
C ALA A 54 -2.50 0.72 2.07
N THR A 55 -2.24 2.02 2.07
CA THR A 55 -1.86 2.79 3.26
C THR A 55 -3.04 3.64 3.68
N ILE A 56 -3.41 3.57 4.96
CA ILE A 56 -4.47 4.39 5.54
C ILE A 56 -3.81 5.34 6.53
N THR A 57 -3.91 6.63 6.29
CA THR A 57 -3.38 7.67 7.17
C THR A 57 -4.48 8.49 7.80
N LYS A 58 -4.21 9.00 9.00
CA LYS A 58 -5.07 9.97 9.70
C LYS A 58 -4.20 10.86 10.56
N GLY A 59 -3.88 12.06 10.07
CA GLY A 59 -2.90 12.93 10.71
C GLY A 59 -1.52 12.27 10.75
N GLU A 60 -0.97 12.08 11.95
CA GLU A 60 0.33 11.42 12.16
C GLU A 60 0.25 9.90 12.27
N LYS A 61 -0.97 9.32 12.24
CA LYS A 61 -1.18 7.88 12.34
C LYS A 61 -1.20 7.26 10.95
N GLU A 62 -0.53 6.13 10.81
CA GLU A 62 -0.44 5.37 9.57
C GLU A 62 -0.69 3.89 9.83
N HIS A 63 -1.44 3.24 8.94
CA HIS A 63 -1.72 1.81 8.99
C HIS A 63 -1.57 1.21 7.60
N HIS A 64 -0.77 0.15 7.48
CA HIS A 64 -0.59 -0.58 6.23
C HIS A 64 -1.51 -1.79 6.16
N LEU A 65 -2.44 -1.74 5.23
CA LEU A 65 -3.26 -2.88 4.84
C LEU A 65 -2.49 -3.70 3.81
N ILE A 66 -2.21 -4.97 4.12
CA ILE A 66 -1.73 -5.96 3.16
C ILE A 66 -2.64 -7.18 3.24
N ARG A 67 -3.26 -7.55 2.11
CA ARG A 67 -4.12 -8.73 1.98
C ARG A 67 -3.37 -9.86 1.28
N ALA A 68 -3.80 -11.09 1.53
CA ALA A 68 -3.29 -12.26 0.81
C ALA A 68 -3.86 -12.38 -0.62
N ASP A 69 -4.94 -11.64 -0.92
CA ASP A 69 -5.57 -11.60 -2.23
C ASP A 69 -4.64 -10.97 -3.28
N GLU A 70 -4.57 -11.59 -4.44
CA GLU A 70 -3.80 -11.11 -5.59
C GLU A 70 -4.71 -10.97 -6.81
N MET A 71 -4.51 -9.87 -7.55
CA MET A 71 -5.26 -9.52 -8.75
C MET A 71 -4.35 -9.57 -9.98
N PRO A 72 -4.81 -10.07 -11.13
CA PRO A 72 -4.02 -10.06 -12.36
C PRO A 72 -3.94 -8.66 -12.99
N SER A 73 -4.91 -7.78 -12.68
CA SER A 73 -5.00 -6.40 -13.17
C SER A 73 -4.62 -5.42 -12.06
N LEU A 74 -3.79 -4.44 -12.41
CA LEU A 74 -3.40 -3.37 -11.49
C LEU A 74 -4.60 -2.51 -11.09
N GLN A 75 -5.45 -2.14 -12.06
CA GLN A 75 -6.61 -1.28 -11.81
C GLN A 75 -7.60 -1.96 -10.87
N ASP A 76 -7.88 -3.25 -11.10
CA ASP A 76 -8.75 -4.05 -10.25
C ASP A 76 -8.16 -4.17 -8.83
N CYS A 77 -6.83 -4.31 -8.73
CA CYS A 77 -6.13 -4.32 -7.46
C CYS A 77 -6.35 -3.02 -6.69
N ILE A 78 -6.23 -1.87 -7.36
CA ILE A 78 -6.45 -0.55 -6.76
C ILE A 78 -7.87 -0.41 -6.25
N GLU A 79 -8.88 -0.71 -7.08
CA GLU A 79 -10.28 -0.61 -6.67
C GLU A 79 -10.60 -1.50 -5.46
N ILE A 80 -10.07 -2.73 -5.48
CA ILE A 80 -10.26 -3.68 -4.38
C ILE A 80 -9.53 -3.21 -3.12
N SER A 81 -8.32 -2.69 -3.24
CA SER A 81 -7.56 -2.08 -2.14
C SER A 81 -8.37 -0.97 -1.48
N LEU A 82 -8.87 -0.01 -2.26
CA LEU A 82 -9.70 1.09 -1.75
C LEU A 82 -10.97 0.57 -1.07
N ARG A 83 -11.68 -0.36 -1.70
CA ARG A 83 -12.91 -0.94 -1.13
C ARG A 83 -12.63 -1.68 0.19
N LYS A 84 -11.53 -2.43 0.26
CA LYS A 84 -11.15 -3.17 1.47
C LYS A 84 -10.70 -2.24 2.59
N SER A 85 -10.03 -1.15 2.28
CA SER A 85 -9.67 -0.11 3.25
C SER A 85 -10.92 0.54 3.83
N LYS A 86 -11.89 0.95 3.00
CA LYS A 86 -13.19 1.49 3.47
C LYS A 86 -13.89 0.52 4.41
N GLN A 87 -14.03 -0.74 4.00
CA GLN A 87 -14.63 -1.78 4.83
C GLN A 87 -13.92 -1.95 6.18
N MET A 88 -12.59 -1.80 6.21
CA MET A 88 -11.82 -1.92 7.45
C MET A 88 -12.03 -0.70 8.36
N ILE A 89 -12.08 0.50 7.78
CA ILE A 89 -12.43 1.74 8.48
C ILE A 89 -13.85 1.66 9.04
N ASP A 90 -14.82 1.16 8.28
CA ASP A 90 -16.21 1.01 8.75
C ASP A 90 -16.32 0.04 9.94
N GLN A 91 -15.49 -1.00 9.97
CA GLN A 91 -15.52 -2.04 11.01
C GLN A 91 -14.70 -1.68 12.26
N GLN A 92 -13.55 -1.04 12.09
CA GLN A 92 -12.59 -0.79 13.18
C GLN A 92 -12.50 0.69 13.56
N GLY A 93 -12.85 1.60 12.65
CA GLY A 93 -12.74 3.04 12.85
C GLY A 93 -11.32 3.45 13.22
N GLU A 94 -11.19 4.23 14.30
CA GLU A 94 -9.88 4.62 14.82
C GLU A 94 -9.10 3.49 15.51
N GLY A 95 -9.77 2.38 15.84
CA GLY A 95 -9.17 1.17 16.40
C GLY A 95 -8.13 0.53 15.47
N LEU A 96 -8.14 0.89 14.18
CA LEU A 96 -7.13 0.54 13.18
C LEU A 96 -5.69 0.83 13.64
N PHE A 97 -5.53 1.91 14.41
CA PHE A 97 -4.24 2.41 14.86
C PHE A 97 -3.90 2.00 16.30
N GLU A 98 -4.76 1.21 16.96
CA GLU A 98 -4.56 0.76 18.34
C GLU A 98 -3.73 -0.53 18.44
N SER A 99 -3.30 -1.08 17.30
CA SER A 99 -2.35 -2.19 17.21
C SER A 99 -0.97 -1.75 17.70
N ARG A 100 -0.74 -1.99 18.99
CA ARG A 100 0.50 -1.75 19.74
C ARG A 100 1.61 -2.75 19.42
#